data_AF-A0A1F9NSG1-F1
#
_entry.id   AF-A0A1F9NSG1-F1
#
_cell.length_a   1.000
_cell.length_b   1.000
_cell.length_c   1.000
_cell.angle_alpha   90.00
_cell.angle_beta   90.00
_cell.angle_gamma   90.00
#
_symmetry.space_group_name_H-M   'P 1'
#
loop_
_entity.id
_entity.type
_entity.pdbx_description
1 polymer ?
#
loop_
_entity_poly.entity_id
_entity_poly.type
_entity_poly.pdbx_seq_one_letter_code
_entity_poly.pdbx_strand_id
1 'polypeptide(L)'
;MDKNHFEDKVKQFKVEVSGFLDEVSQEVIEKTAVRLEGLNYSPPVIIPIDKFLRLTKGGLLEEIDRILAMPDREACALAPNEPMKCQDLRLQFISVQIFYYKKLMLLRQDDIETWEEVDELYVHD
;
A
#
# COMPACT_ATOMS: atom_id res chain seq x y z
N MET A 1 19.69 -9.94 8.77
CA MET A 1 18.40 -10.06 9.46
C MET A 1 18.19 -11.53 9.79
N ASP A 2 17.79 -11.86 11.02
CA ASP A 2 17.43 -13.24 11.37
C ASP A 2 16.02 -13.58 10.88
N LYS A 3 15.77 -14.83 10.49
CA LYS A 3 14.44 -15.31 10.02
C LYS A 3 13.30 -14.93 10.96
N ASN A 4 13.57 -14.92 12.27
CA ASN A 4 12.63 -14.50 13.30
C ASN A 4 12.20 -13.03 13.12
N HIS A 5 13.11 -12.14 12.76
CA HIS A 5 12.81 -10.72 12.55
C HIS A 5 11.87 -10.49 11.37
N PHE A 6 12.07 -11.21 10.26
CA PHE A 6 11.22 -11.09 9.08
C PHE A 6 9.78 -11.54 9.40
N GLU A 7 9.62 -12.72 10.00
CA GLU A 7 8.29 -13.23 10.37
C GLU A 7 7.59 -12.33 11.40
N ASP A 8 8.33 -11.78 12.36
CA ASP A 8 7.77 -10.86 13.35
C ASP A 8 7.33 -9.54 12.72
N LYS A 9 8.09 -9.00 11.77
CA LYS A 9 7.68 -7.80 11.01
C LYS A 9 6.44 -8.03 10.17
N VAL A 10 6.35 -9.17 9.49
CA VAL A 10 5.15 -9.55 8.75
C VAL A 10 3.93 -9.64 9.67
N LYS A 11 4.08 -10.26 10.85
CA LYS A 11 3.00 -10.32 11.84
C LYS A 11 2.59 -8.93 12.31
N GLN A 12 3.55 -8.04 12.60
CA GLN A 12 3.29 -6.65 12.98
C GLN A 12 2.46 -5.92 11.91
N PHE A 13 2.84 -6.04 10.64
CA PHE A 13 2.10 -5.45 9.53
C PHE A 13 0.67 -5.98 9.42
N LYS A 14 0.46 -7.30 9.53
CA LYS A 14 -0.89 -7.88 9.49
C LYS A 14 -1.76 -7.45 10.67
N VAL A 15 -1.18 -7.36 11.87
CA VAL A 15 -1.89 -6.88 13.07
C VAL A 15 -2.28 -5.42 12.90
N GLU A 16 -1.36 -4.59 12.42
CA GLU A 16 -1.60 -3.18 12.13
C GLU A 16 -2.74 -2.99 11.13
N VAL A 17 -2.68 -3.65 9.98
CA VAL A 17 -3.72 -3.57 8.94
C VAL A 17 -5.06 -4.09 9.46
N SER A 18 -5.07 -5.17 10.24
CA SER A 18 -6.30 -5.71 10.82
C SER A 18 -7.00 -4.71 11.75
N GLY A 19 -6.22 -3.86 12.42
CA GLY A 19 -6.69 -2.80 13.30
C GLY A 19 -7.21 -1.54 12.60
N PHE A 20 -7.10 -1.43 11.27
CA PHE A 20 -7.64 -0.29 10.54
C PHE A 20 -9.16 -0.23 10.59
N LEU A 21 -9.68 0.96 10.92
CA LEU A 21 -11.09 1.33 10.84
C LEU A 21 -11.35 1.89 9.43
N ASP A 22 -11.59 1.00 8.48
CA ASP A 22 -11.85 1.30 7.07
C ASP A 22 -13.30 0.92 6.73
N GLU A 23 -14.23 1.48 7.48
CA GLU A 23 -15.68 1.23 7.34
C GLU A 23 -16.35 2.30 6.48
N VAL A 24 -15.75 2.60 5.32
CA VAL A 24 -16.36 3.50 4.34
C VAL A 24 -17.21 2.72 3.34
N SER A 25 -18.26 3.35 2.82
CA SER A 25 -19.10 2.73 1.79
C SER A 25 -18.32 2.56 0.48
N GLN A 26 -18.76 1.63 -0.36
CA GLN A 26 -18.16 1.48 -1.70
C GLN A 26 -18.28 2.80 -2.50
N GLU A 27 -19.40 3.52 -2.37
CA GLU A 27 -19.60 4.81 -3.03
C GLU A 27 -18.50 5.82 -2.68
N VAL A 28 -18.09 5.89 -1.41
CA VAL A 28 -16.99 6.77 -0.97
C VAL A 28 -15.66 6.33 -1.59
N ILE A 29 -15.41 5.02 -1.61
CA ILE A 29 -14.21 4.45 -2.26
C ILE A 29 -14.15 4.85 -3.73
N GLU A 30 -15.25 4.66 -4.47
CA GLU A 30 -15.30 4.95 -5.91
C GLU A 30 -15.19 6.46 -6.17
N LYS A 31 -15.90 7.29 -5.42
CA LYS A 31 -15.82 8.75 -5.54
C LYS A 31 -14.39 9.25 -5.30
N THR A 32 -13.73 8.72 -4.27
CA THR A 32 -12.33 9.07 -3.95
C THR A 32 -11.40 8.62 -5.07
N ALA A 33 -11.56 7.39 -5.55
CA ALA A 33 -10.75 6.84 -6.64
C ALA A 33 -10.86 7.68 -7.92
N VAL A 34 -12.08 8.02 -8.34
CA VAL A 34 -12.31 8.84 -9.54
C VAL A 34 -11.67 10.23 -9.42
N ARG A 35 -11.74 10.86 -8.24
CA ARG A 35 -11.06 12.16 -8.02
C ARG A 35 -9.55 12.02 -8.17
N LEU A 36 -8.95 11.00 -7.53
CA LEU A 36 -7.51 10.76 -7.59
C LEU A 36 -7.04 10.37 -9.01
N GLU A 37 -7.84 9.61 -9.75
CA GLU A 37 -7.59 9.31 -11.17
C GLU A 37 -7.57 10.59 -12.02
N GLY A 38 -8.49 11.53 -11.77
CA GLY A 38 -8.51 12.84 -12.44
C GLY A 38 -7.31 13.73 -12.14
N LEU A 39 -6.61 13.49 -11.01
CA LEU A 39 -5.37 14.16 -10.63
C LEU A 39 -4.12 13.40 -11.10
N ASN A 40 -4.27 12.31 -11.87
CA ASN A 40 -3.18 11.41 -12.23
C ASN A 40 -2.37 10.93 -11.00
N TYR A 41 -3.03 10.77 -9.85
CA TYR A 41 -2.37 10.39 -8.60
C TYR A 41 -1.66 9.04 -8.75
N SER A 42 -0.33 9.06 -8.62
CA SER A 42 0.54 7.92 -8.91
C SER A 42 1.50 7.64 -7.75
N PRO A 43 1.02 7.13 -6.61
CA PRO A 43 1.90 6.77 -5.50
C PRO A 43 2.86 5.64 -5.94
N PRO A 44 4.08 5.56 -5.38
CA PRO A 44 5.10 4.56 -5.70
C PRO A 44 4.75 3.18 -5.08
N VAL A 45 3.57 2.67 -5.42
CA VAL A 45 3.06 1.38 -4.99
C VAL A 45 3.32 0.31 -6.06
N ILE A 46 3.47 -0.95 -5.64
CA ILE A 46 3.72 -2.06 -6.59
C ILE A 46 2.43 -2.64 -7.20
N ILE A 47 1.28 -2.27 -6.64
CA ILE A 47 -0.04 -2.67 -7.12
C ILE A 47 -0.43 -1.72 -8.26
N PRO A 48 -1.06 -2.20 -9.34
CA PRO A 48 -1.67 -1.31 -10.34
C PRO A 48 -2.53 -0.23 -9.69
N ILE A 49 -2.37 1.02 -10.11
CA ILE A 49 -2.98 2.19 -9.46
C ILE A 49 -4.51 2.07 -9.40
N ASP A 50 -5.15 1.65 -10.49
CA ASP A 50 -6.59 1.41 -10.58
C ASP A 50 -7.12 0.48 -9.48
N LYS A 51 -6.34 -0.56 -9.15
CA LYS A 51 -6.65 -1.50 -8.07
C LYS A 51 -6.33 -0.91 -6.70
N PHE A 52 -5.23 -0.19 -6.58
CA PHE A 52 -4.81 0.44 -5.33
C PHE A 52 -5.84 1.46 -4.83
N LEU A 53 -6.39 2.31 -5.70
CA LEU A 53 -7.36 3.34 -5.30
C LEU A 53 -8.67 2.75 -4.75
N ARG A 54 -9.03 1.54 -5.19
CA ARG A 54 -10.25 0.80 -4.78
C ARG A 54 -9.98 -0.27 -3.73
N LEU A 55 -8.76 -0.31 -3.20
CA LEU A 55 -8.33 -1.33 -2.27
C LEU A 55 -9.11 -1.23 -0.96
N THR A 56 -9.51 -2.36 -0.39
CA THR A 56 -10.12 -2.44 0.94
C THR A 56 -9.12 -2.96 1.95
N LYS A 57 -9.42 -2.87 3.24
CA LYS A 57 -8.61 -3.53 4.28
C LYS A 57 -8.36 -5.01 3.98
N GLY A 58 -9.41 -5.72 3.54
CA GLY A 58 -9.31 -7.13 3.14
C GLY A 58 -8.37 -7.30 1.94
N GLY A 59 -8.53 -6.47 0.92
CA GLY A 59 -7.64 -6.44 -0.24
C GLY A 59 -6.18 -6.16 0.14
N LEU A 60 -5.90 -5.28 1.12
CA LEU A 60 -4.54 -5.03 1.58
C LEU A 60 -3.90 -6.26 2.24
N LEU A 61 -4.67 -7.00 3.05
CA LEU A 61 -4.17 -8.25 3.65
C LEU A 61 -3.86 -9.31 2.59
N GLU A 62 -4.73 -9.45 1.59
CA GLU A 62 -4.50 -10.35 0.45
C GLU A 62 -3.26 -9.93 -0.35
N GLU A 63 -3.03 -8.65 -0.52
CA GLU A 63 -1.87 -8.11 -1.22
C GLU A 63 -0.57 -8.31 -0.46
N ILE A 64 -0.60 -8.21 0.88
CA ILE A 64 0.52 -8.62 1.73
C ILE A 64 0.84 -10.09 1.47
N ASP A 65 -0.17 -10.97 1.47
CA ASP A 65 0.02 -12.39 1.19
C ASP A 65 0.56 -12.65 -0.23
N ARG A 66 0.09 -11.90 -1.23
CA ARG A 66 0.62 -11.95 -2.59
C ARG A 66 2.10 -11.56 -2.65
N ILE A 67 2.51 -10.50 -1.95
CA ILE A 67 3.91 -10.05 -1.90
C ILE A 67 4.80 -11.10 -1.22
N LEU A 68 4.30 -11.77 -0.18
CA LEU A 68 5.02 -12.84 0.52
C LEU A 68 5.09 -14.14 -0.32
N ALA A 69 4.10 -14.39 -1.18
CA ALA A 69 4.08 -15.53 -2.09
C ALA A 69 4.82 -15.27 -3.43
N MET A 70 5.19 -14.02 -3.72
CA MET A 70 5.87 -13.65 -4.97
C MET A 70 7.17 -14.45 -5.14
N PRO A 71 7.52 -14.94 -6.34
CA PRO A 71 8.81 -15.57 -6.58
C PRO A 71 9.98 -14.62 -6.32
N ASP A 72 11.10 -15.13 -5.78
CA ASP A 72 12.27 -14.31 -5.46
C ASP A 72 12.81 -13.54 -6.67
N ARG A 73 12.76 -14.14 -7.87
CA ARG A 73 13.16 -13.47 -9.12
C ARG A 73 12.36 -12.19 -9.43
N GLU A 74 11.13 -12.10 -8.94
CA GLU A 74 10.22 -10.97 -9.16
C GLU A 74 10.31 -9.98 -8.00
N ALA A 75 10.34 -10.46 -6.77
CA ALA A 75 10.47 -9.62 -5.58
C ALA A 75 11.88 -8.97 -5.47
N CYS A 76 12.89 -9.61 -6.06
CA CYS A 76 14.30 -9.36 -5.77
C CYS A 76 15.11 -9.22 -7.06
N ALA A 77 14.46 -8.76 -8.14
CA ALA A 77 15.09 -8.52 -9.43
C ALA A 77 16.34 -7.62 -9.35
N LEU A 78 16.40 -6.74 -8.34
CA LEU A 78 17.54 -5.86 -8.05
C LEU A 78 18.68 -6.54 -7.26
N ALA A 79 18.44 -7.71 -6.65
CA ALA A 79 19.41 -8.46 -5.85
C ALA A 79 19.14 -9.99 -5.85
N PRO A 80 19.17 -10.67 -7.02
CA PRO A 80 18.69 -12.05 -7.15
C PRO A 80 19.53 -13.11 -6.41
N ASN A 81 20.77 -12.79 -6.02
CA ASN A 81 21.67 -13.70 -5.33
C ASN A 81 21.78 -13.42 -3.82
N GLU A 82 20.93 -12.55 -3.26
CA GLU A 82 21.02 -12.10 -1.87
C GLU A 82 19.68 -12.28 -1.13
N PRO A 83 19.40 -13.49 -0.58
CA PRO A 83 18.11 -13.80 0.05
C PRO A 83 17.72 -12.90 1.22
N MET A 84 18.70 -12.37 1.98
CA MET A 84 18.41 -11.42 3.06
C MET A 84 17.95 -10.07 2.52
N LYS A 85 18.58 -9.55 1.46
CA LYS A 85 18.10 -8.35 0.77
C LYS A 85 16.71 -8.57 0.18
N CYS A 86 16.42 -9.80 -0.23
CA CYS A 86 15.12 -10.18 -0.78
C CYS A 86 13.99 -10.07 0.26
N GLN A 87 14.23 -10.52 1.50
CA GLN A 87 13.30 -10.35 2.61
C GLN A 87 13.11 -8.86 2.97
N ASP A 88 14.19 -8.09 3.01
CA ASP A 88 14.14 -6.65 3.29
C ASP A 88 13.31 -5.90 2.24
N LEU A 89 13.50 -6.20 0.95
CA LEU A 89 12.73 -5.60 -0.14
C LEU A 89 11.23 -5.90 -0.03
N ARG A 90 10.85 -7.14 0.32
CA ARG A 90 9.43 -7.48 0.55
C ARG A 90 8.84 -6.69 1.71
N LEU A 91 9.57 -6.56 2.82
CA LEU A 91 9.13 -5.75 3.95
C LEU A 91 8.97 -4.27 3.56
N GLN A 92 9.89 -3.74 2.73
CA GLN A 92 9.79 -2.37 2.21
C GLN A 92 8.57 -2.19 1.32
N PHE A 93 8.31 -3.10 0.38
CA PHE A 93 7.11 -3.04 -0.45
C PHE A 93 5.83 -3.05 0.40
N ILE A 94 5.74 -3.97 1.36
CA ILE A 94 4.59 -4.03 2.27
C ILE A 94 4.45 -2.72 3.07
N SER A 95 5.55 -2.20 3.61
CA SER A 95 5.54 -0.94 4.37
C SER A 95 5.06 0.25 3.54
N VAL A 96 5.50 0.35 2.29
CA VAL A 96 5.08 1.40 1.36
C VAL A 96 3.60 1.26 1.02
N GLN A 97 3.11 0.04 0.75
CA GLN A 97 1.68 -0.20 0.52
C GLN A 97 0.83 0.25 1.71
N ILE A 98 1.23 -0.13 2.92
CA ILE A 98 0.51 0.24 4.15
C ILE A 98 0.52 1.76 4.37
N PHE A 99 1.65 2.41 4.14
CA PHE A 99 1.77 3.87 4.27
C PHE A 99 0.76 4.60 3.36
N TYR A 100 0.76 4.28 2.07
CA TYR A 100 -0.17 4.93 1.14
C TYR A 100 -1.62 4.52 1.38
N TYR A 101 -1.87 3.31 1.88
CA TYR A 101 -3.22 2.90 2.25
C TYR A 101 -3.80 3.76 3.36
N LYS A 102 -3.00 4.11 4.37
CA LYS A 102 -3.44 5.02 5.44
C LYS A 102 -3.78 6.40 4.89
N LYS A 103 -2.99 6.92 3.95
CA LYS A 103 -3.30 8.18 3.24
C LYS A 103 -4.63 8.06 2.49
N LEU A 104 -4.85 6.95 1.79
CA LEU A 104 -6.11 6.68 1.11
C LEU A 104 -7.30 6.61 2.07
N MET A 105 -7.13 6.04 3.27
CA MET A 105 -8.17 6.07 4.32
C MET A 105 -8.50 7.49 4.77
N LEU A 106 -7.50 8.35 4.97
CA LEU A 106 -7.70 9.76 5.32
C LEU A 106 -8.44 10.52 4.21
N LEU A 107 -8.04 10.30 2.95
CA LEU A 107 -8.71 10.90 1.78
C LEU A 107 -10.19 10.49 1.70
N ARG A 108 -10.50 9.22 1.98
CA ARG A 108 -11.88 8.70 2.04
C ARG A 108 -12.70 9.27 3.21
N GLN A 109 -12.03 9.81 4.23
CA GLN A 109 -12.66 10.50 5.34
C GLN A 109 -12.78 12.02 5.09
N ASP A 110 -12.49 12.47 3.86
CA ASP A 110 -12.44 13.89 3.49
C ASP A 110 -11.48 14.71 4.38
N ASP A 111 -10.37 14.09 4.81
CA ASP A 111 -9.31 14.80 5.56
C ASP A 111 -8.70 15.94 4.74
N ILE A 112 -8.87 17.17 5.23
CA ILE A 112 -8.52 18.39 4.50
C ILE A 112 -7.01 18.47 4.25
N GLU A 113 -6.20 18.26 5.28
CA GLU A 113 -4.74 18.37 5.17
C GLU A 113 -4.17 17.38 4.16
N THR A 114 -4.67 16.14 4.14
CA THR A 114 -4.23 15.14 3.17
C THR A 114 -4.68 15.47 1.74
N TRP A 115 -5.88 16.04 1.57
CA TRP A 115 -6.32 16.52 0.26
C TRP A 115 -5.49 17.71 -0.23
N GLU A 116 -5.15 18.66 0.63
CA GLU A 116 -4.27 19.78 0.29
C GLU A 116 -2.88 19.30 -0.14
N GLU A 117 -2.29 18.34 0.59
CA GLU A 117 -1.00 17.73 0.21
C GLU A 117 -1.07 17.09 -1.18
N VAL A 118 -2.14 16.34 -1.48
CA VAL A 118 -2.33 15.73 -2.80
C VAL A 118 -2.52 16.81 -3.87
N ASP A 119 -3.35 17.80 -3.61
CA ASP A 119 -3.64 18.85 -4.59
C ASP A 119 -2.36 19.65 -4.90
N GLU A 120 -1.55 20.01 -3.89
CA GLU A 120 -0.25 20.69 -4.08
C GLU A 120 0.74 19.88 -4.95
N LEU A 121 0.78 18.56 -4.74
CA LEU A 121 1.73 17.68 -5.43
C LEU A 121 1.29 17.32 -6.86
N TYR A 122 -0.02 17.32 -7.16
CA TYR A 122 -0.55 16.72 -8.39
C TYR A 122 -1.43 17.65 -9.25
N VAL A 123 -1.90 18.81 -8.76
CA VAL A 123 -2.72 19.75 -9.57
C VAL A 123 -1.88 20.52 -10.60
N HIS A 124 -0.56 20.47 -10.50
CA HIS A 124 0.37 21.21 -11.36
C HIS A 124 0.97 20.39 -12.52
N ASP A 125 0.64 19.09 -12.64
CA ASP A 125 1.13 18.18 -13.69
C ASP A 125 0.15 18.01 -14.88
#